data_AF-A0AA35UUE8-F1
#
_entry.id   AF-A0AA35UUE8-F1
#
_cell.length_a   1.000
_cell.length_b   1.000
_cell.length_c   1.000
_cell.angle_alpha   90.00
_cell.angle_beta   90.00
_cell.angle_gamma   90.00
#
_symmetry.space_group_name_H-M   'P 1'
#
loop_
_entity.id
_entity.type
_entity.pdbx_description
1 polymer ?
#
loop_
_entity_poly.entity_id
_entity_poly.type
_entity_poly.pdbx_seq_one_letter_code
_entity_poly.pdbx_strand_id
1 'polypeptide(L)'
;RPQDQPPPRTVAMELATHDRSSQTGRMINGGLKRPVTDQLRQHLTNFVAAYNFARRLKTLRGLTPYEFICQQWEKDPSQFIQNPHHQIPGLNS
;
A
#
# COMPACT_ATOMS: atom_id res chain seq x y z
N ARG A 1 -31.80 -53.05 -47.80
CA ARG A 1 -31.48 -51.62 -48.05
C ARG A 1 -32.09 -50.82 -46.91
N PRO A 2 -31.32 -49.93 -46.28
CA PRO A 2 -31.32 -49.71 -44.82
C PRO A 2 -32.25 -48.57 -44.42
N GLN A 3 -32.69 -48.57 -43.17
CA GLN A 3 -32.72 -47.35 -42.36
C GLN A 3 -32.39 -47.74 -40.92
N ASP A 4 -31.10 -47.63 -40.59
CA ASP A 4 -30.63 -47.41 -39.23
C ASP A 4 -31.32 -46.16 -38.69
N GLN A 5 -32.29 -46.37 -37.80
CA GLN A 5 -32.90 -45.27 -37.06
C GLN A 5 -32.11 -45.13 -35.75
N PRO A 6 -31.33 -44.06 -35.56
CA PRO A 6 -30.57 -43.89 -34.33
C PRO A 6 -31.52 -43.72 -33.13
N PRO A 7 -31.16 -44.24 -31.94
CA PRO A 7 -31.94 -44.01 -30.73
C PRO A 7 -32.07 -42.49 -30.47
N PRO A 8 -33.18 -42.04 -29.85
CA PRO A 8 -33.41 -40.62 -29.58
C PRO A 8 -32.22 -40.08 -28.80
N ARG A 9 -31.51 -39.13 -29.44
CA ARG A 9 -30.40 -38.41 -28.85
C ARG A 9 -30.91 -37.67 -27.63
N THR A 10 -30.74 -38.31 -26.48
CA THR A 10 -30.44 -37.71 -25.19
C THR A 10 -29.60 -36.46 -25.42
N VAL A 11 -30.27 -35.31 -25.31
CA VAL A 11 -29.74 -33.99 -24.96
C VAL A 11 -28.30 -33.69 -25.41
N ALA A 12 -28.13 -33.23 -26.65
CA ALA A 12 -26.92 -32.48 -27.00
C ALA A 12 -27.19 -31.55 -28.19
N MET A 13 -26.85 -30.27 -27.99
CA MET A 13 -26.77 -29.18 -28.97
C MET A 13 -28.14 -28.69 -29.49
N GLU A 14 -28.52 -27.42 -29.40
CA GLU A 14 -27.76 -26.18 -29.31
C GLU A 14 -28.81 -25.07 -29.14
N LEU A 15 -28.52 -24.03 -28.35
CA LEU A 15 -28.74 -22.64 -28.74
C LEU A 15 -28.08 -21.75 -27.68
N ALA A 16 -27.09 -21.01 -28.16
CA ALA A 16 -26.39 -20.00 -27.43
C ALA A 16 -27.35 -18.97 -26.83
N THR A 17 -27.09 -18.61 -25.59
CA THR A 17 -26.89 -17.23 -25.09
C THR A 17 -27.14 -17.28 -23.60
N HIS A 18 -26.11 -16.96 -22.84
CA HIS A 18 -26.08 -16.18 -21.60
C HIS A 18 -24.72 -16.46 -20.96
N ASP A 19 -23.70 -15.90 -21.61
CA ASP A 19 -22.53 -15.39 -20.90
C ASP A 19 -23.04 -14.33 -19.91
N ARG A 20 -23.13 -14.69 -18.63
CA ARG A 20 -23.01 -13.71 -17.54
C ARG A 20 -22.79 -14.41 -16.20
N SER A 21 -21.57 -14.20 -15.71
CA SER A 21 -21.34 -13.83 -14.31
C SER A 21 -21.67 -14.90 -13.26
N SER A 22 -20.79 -15.89 -13.14
CA SER A 22 -20.44 -16.45 -11.83
C SER A 22 -19.04 -16.00 -11.42
N GLN A 23 -18.79 -14.70 -11.56
CA GLN A 23 -17.79 -13.98 -10.78
C GLN A 23 -18.52 -12.86 -10.04
N THR A 24 -19.37 -13.26 -9.10
CA THR A 24 -19.70 -12.46 -7.92
C THR A 24 -18.47 -12.48 -7.02
N GLY A 25 -17.34 -11.90 -7.45
CA GLY A 25 -17.31 -10.46 -7.65
C GLY A 25 -17.50 -9.83 -6.29
N ARG A 26 -16.50 -10.07 -5.44
CA ARG A 26 -16.27 -9.57 -4.08
C ARG A 26 -16.44 -8.05 -4.04
N MET A 27 -17.68 -7.58 -4.09
CA MET A 27 -18.06 -6.18 -4.12
C MET A 27 -18.80 -5.81 -2.83
N ILE A 28 -18.13 -5.99 -1.68
CA ILE A 28 -18.45 -5.25 -0.46
C ILE A 28 -17.15 -4.78 0.22
N ASN A 29 -16.31 -4.07 -0.51
CA ASN A 29 -15.36 -3.13 0.10
C ASN A 29 -15.33 -1.85 -0.73
N GLY A 30 -16.51 -1.26 -0.91
CA GLY A 30 -16.69 0.12 -1.38
C GLY A 30 -16.27 1.16 -0.34
N GLY A 31 -15.23 0.87 0.44
CA GLY A 31 -14.51 1.89 1.19
C GLY A 31 -13.61 2.59 0.19
N LEU A 32 -14.05 3.75 -0.30
CA LEU A 32 -13.33 4.67 -1.17
C LEU A 32 -11.97 5.05 -0.53
N LYS A 33 -10.97 4.17 -0.59
CA LYS A 33 -9.57 4.51 -0.38
C LYS A 33 -9.15 5.30 -1.60
N ARG A 34 -9.45 6.59 -1.55
CA ARG A 34 -9.04 7.57 -2.56
C ARG A 34 -7.51 7.46 -2.71
N PRO A 35 -6.97 7.26 -3.93
CA PRO A 35 -5.53 7.11 -4.18
C PRO A 35 -4.70 8.35 -3.80
N VAL A 36 -5.39 9.46 -3.49
CA VAL A 36 -4.82 10.69 -2.92
C VAL A 36 -4.05 10.44 -1.62
N THR A 37 -4.33 9.36 -0.88
CA THR A 37 -3.63 9.10 0.38
C THR A 37 -2.17 8.69 0.20
N ASP A 38 -1.82 7.91 -0.80
CA ASP A 38 -0.48 7.28 -0.85
C ASP A 38 0.57 8.25 -1.41
N GLN A 39 0.22 9.04 -2.42
CA GLN A 39 1.10 10.10 -2.92
C GLN A 39 1.31 11.21 -1.89
N LEU A 40 0.26 11.62 -1.18
CA LEU A 40 0.38 12.63 -0.12
C LEU A 40 1.23 12.11 1.04
N ARG A 41 1.02 10.86 1.47
CA ARG A 41 1.86 10.22 2.50
C ARG A 41 3.32 10.16 2.08
N GLN A 42 3.59 9.72 0.85
CA GLN A 42 4.95 9.68 0.31
C GLN A 42 5.59 11.07 0.28
N HIS A 43 4.86 12.09 -0.17
CA HIS A 43 5.36 13.45 -0.22
C HIS A 43 5.69 13.99 1.17
N LEU A 44 4.81 13.78 2.16
CA LEU A 44 5.06 14.18 3.55
C LEU A 44 6.26 13.44 4.15
N THR A 45 6.37 12.12 3.92
CA THR A 45 7.53 11.34 4.36
C THR A 45 8.82 11.89 3.75
N ASN A 46 8.84 12.18 2.45
CA ASN A 46 10.00 12.74 1.77
C ASN A 46 10.35 14.15 2.29
N PHE A 47 9.34 15.00 2.51
CA PHE A 47 9.53 16.35 3.04
C PHE A 47 10.13 16.32 4.46
N VAL A 48 9.57 15.48 5.34
CA VAL A 48 10.07 15.31 6.71
C VAL A 48 11.47 14.73 6.71
N ALA A 49 11.76 13.71 5.88
CA ALA A 49 13.09 13.14 5.75
C ALA A 49 14.10 14.20 5.26
N ALA A 50 13.77 14.92 4.18
CA ALA A 50 14.61 15.99 3.66
C ALA A 50 14.90 17.03 4.76
N TYR A 51 13.90 17.48 5.51
CA TYR A 51 14.12 18.43 6.59
C TYR A 51 15.01 17.86 7.71
N ASN A 52 14.72 16.64 8.15
CA ASN A 52 15.42 15.99 9.27
C ASN A 52 16.90 15.70 8.98
N PHE A 53 17.27 15.54 7.72
CA PHE A 53 18.62 15.14 7.31
C PHE A 53 19.40 16.17 6.47
N ALA A 54 18.75 17.13 5.79
CA ALA A 54 19.45 17.95 4.80
C ALA A 54 20.32 19.06 5.38
N ARG A 55 19.88 19.75 6.45
CA ARG A 55 20.59 20.93 6.95
C ARG A 55 20.89 20.82 8.45
N ARG A 56 22.16 21.11 8.79
CA ARG A 56 22.61 21.35 10.16
C ARG A 56 22.23 22.75 10.61
N LEU A 57 21.64 22.84 11.79
CA LEU A 57 21.09 24.10 12.32
C LEU A 57 22.02 24.69 13.38
N LYS A 58 22.37 25.98 13.25
CA LYS A 58 23.21 26.68 14.23
C LYS A 58 22.59 26.72 15.62
N THR A 59 21.27 26.83 15.69
CA THR A 59 20.48 26.79 16.94
C THR A 59 20.59 25.44 17.65
N LEU A 60 20.80 24.36 16.90
CA LEU A 60 21.06 23.01 17.42
C LEU A 60 22.56 22.71 17.54
N ARG A 61 23.40 23.74 17.66
CA ARG A 61 24.87 23.61 17.77
C ARG A 61 25.49 22.86 16.59
N GLY A 62 24.91 23.01 15.40
CA GLY A 62 25.41 22.37 14.18
C GLY A 62 24.96 20.92 14.00
N LEU A 63 23.93 20.48 14.73
CA LEU A 63 23.27 19.19 14.52
C LEU A 63 22.14 19.32 13.49
N THR A 64 21.84 18.22 12.79
CA THR A 64 20.57 18.07 12.08
C THR A 64 19.43 17.87 13.10
N PRO A 65 18.17 18.12 12.72
CA PRO A 65 17.04 17.81 13.57
C PRO A 65 17.03 16.34 14.04
N TYR A 66 17.35 15.39 13.16
CA TYR A 66 17.44 13.97 13.53
C TYR A 66 18.50 13.69 14.59
N GLU A 67 19.74 14.18 14.37
CA GLU A 67 20.85 14.00 15.31
C GLU A 67 20.50 14.57 16.69
N PHE A 68 19.85 15.74 16.73
CA PHE A 68 19.41 16.35 17.98
C PHE A 68 18.36 15.48 18.70
N ILE A 69 17.36 14.96 17.97
CA ILE A 69 16.34 14.06 18.54
C ILE A 69 16.98 12.80 19.13
N CYS A 70 17.91 12.16 18.42
CA CYS A 70 18.66 11.01 18.95
C CYS A 70 19.41 11.34 20.24
N GLN A 71 20.11 12.48 20.30
CA GLN A 71 20.80 12.90 21.53
C GLN A 71 19.85 13.17 22.70
N GLN A 72 18.66 13.71 22.43
CA GLN A 72 17.67 13.94 23.49
C GLN A 72 17.04 12.62 23.96
N TRP A 73 16.82 11.69 23.05
CA TRP A 73 16.38 10.34 23.39
C TRP A 73 17.41 9.59 24.25
N GLU A 74 18.70 9.68 23.93
CA GLU A 74 19.77 9.06 24.75
C GLU A 74 19.84 9.63 26.17
N LYS A 75 19.55 10.92 26.34
CA LYS A 75 19.56 11.58 27.66
C LYS A 75 18.35 11.24 28.51
N ASP A 76 17.17 11.23 27.90
CA ASP A 76 15.93 10.92 28.59
C ASP A 76 14.96 10.18 27.65
N PRO A 77 15.08 8.85 27.56
CA PRO A 77 14.21 8.03 26.71
C PRO A 77 12.73 8.12 27.12
N SER A 78 12.44 8.46 28.38
CA SER A 78 11.08 8.46 28.93
C SER A 78 10.18 9.55 28.34
N GLN A 79 10.77 10.60 27.77
CA GLN A 79 10.04 11.65 27.07
C GLN A 79 9.55 11.23 25.67
N PHE A 80 9.97 10.06 25.19
CA PHE A 80 9.68 9.59 23.84
C PHE A 80 8.85 8.32 23.86
N ILE A 81 7.86 8.26 22.97
CA ILE A 81 7.02 7.07 22.79
C ILE A 81 7.77 6.01 21.97
N GLN A 82 8.68 6.42 21.10
CA GLN A 82 9.39 5.54 20.17
C GLN A 82 10.88 5.84 20.13
N ASN A 83 11.67 4.80 19.88
CA ASN A 83 13.11 4.93 19.67
C ASN A 83 13.40 5.50 18.26
N PRO A 84 14.06 6.67 18.15
CA PRO A 84 14.34 7.32 16.87
C PRO A 84 15.39 6.60 16.01
N HIS A 85 16.20 5.70 16.58
CA HIS A 85 17.24 4.96 15.84
C HIS A 85 16.67 3.99 14.81
N HIS A 86 15.41 3.55 14.98
CA HIS A 86 14.74 2.67 14.01
C HIS A 86 14.03 3.43 12.88
N GLN A 87 13.98 4.77 12.96
CA GLN A 87 13.26 5.60 11.99
C GLN A 87 14.14 6.17 10.90
N ILE A 88 15.35 5.64 10.68
CA ILE A 88 16.13 5.99 9.49
C ILE A 88 15.29 5.48 8.31
N PRO A 89 14.66 6.35 7.50
CA PRO A 89 14.13 5.89 6.23
C PRO A 89 15.39 5.57 5.45
N GLY A 90 15.70 4.28 5.32
CA GLY A 90 16.73 3.84 4.39
C GLY A 90 16.53 4.63 3.09
N LEU A 91 17.62 5.19 2.57
CA LEU A 91 17.65 5.99 1.36
C LEU A 91 16.78 5.30 0.30
N ASN A 92 15.52 5.72 0.15
CA ASN A 92 14.57 5.01 -0.69
C ASN A 92 14.97 5.29 -2.15
N SER A 93 15.54 4.28 -2.80
CA SER A 93 15.52 4.09 -4.25
C SER A 93 14.10 3.94 -4.76
#